data_AF-A0A4R8SCH6-F1
#
_entry.id   AF-A0A4R8SCH6-F1
#
_cell.length_a   1.000
_cell.length_b   1.000
_cell.length_c   1.000
_cell.angle_alpha   90.00
_cell.angle_beta   90.00
_cell.angle_gamma   90.00
#
_symmetry.space_group_name_H-M   'P 1'
#
loop_
_entity.id
_entity.type
_entity.pdbx_description
1 polymer ?
#
loop_
_entity_poly.entity_id
_entity_poly.type
_entity_poly.pdbx_seq_one_letter_code
_entity_poly.pdbx_strand_id
1 'polypeptide(L)'
;MSSLAKIVDPTLPGRNADLRQAQYYQDVLGELRSAARRELDDHLASVERRRQSGKPSSLSRLHRLVGAKRAELAALDQLLVALSDRFGDHSTLSAG
;
A
#
# COMPACT_ATOMS: atom_id res chain seq x y z
N MET A 1 -39.84 -36.58 15.73
CA MET A 1 -38.39 -36.45 15.93
C MET A 1 -37.90 -35.29 15.09
N SER A 2 -37.62 -34.14 15.70
CA SER A 2 -37.18 -32.92 15.02
C SER A 2 -35.79 -33.10 14.43
N SER A 3 -35.69 -33.03 13.10
CA SER A 3 -34.42 -32.84 12.42
C SER A 3 -34.01 -31.38 12.61
N LEU A 4 -33.05 -31.16 13.52
CA LEU A 4 -32.32 -29.91 13.64
C LEU A 4 -31.51 -29.73 12.36
N ALA A 5 -32.12 -29.10 11.35
CA ALA A 5 -31.39 -28.50 10.25
C ALA A 5 -30.42 -27.50 10.86
N LYS A 6 -29.15 -27.91 10.93
CA LYS A 6 -28.03 -27.05 11.30
C LYS A 6 -28.00 -25.94 10.26
N ILE A 7 -28.60 -24.80 10.60
CA ILE A 7 -28.48 -23.55 9.85
C ILE A 7 -26.99 -23.20 9.93
N VAL A 8 -26.22 -23.65 8.94
CA VAL A 8 -24.88 -23.17 8.70
C VAL A 8 -25.07 -21.76 8.19
N ASP A 9 -24.84 -20.80 9.06
CA ASP A 9 -24.80 -19.39 8.69
C ASP A 9 -23.76 -19.22 7.56
N PRO A 10 -24.16 -18.90 6.32
CA PRO A 10 -23.25 -18.81 5.18
C PRO A 10 -22.29 -17.61 5.28
N THR A 11 -22.42 -16.80 6.32
CA THR A 11 -21.71 -15.55 6.56
C THR A 11 -20.29 -15.74 7.12
N LEU A 12 -19.92 -16.92 7.61
CA LEU A 12 -18.69 -17.11 8.39
C LEU A 12 -17.44 -17.60 7.62
N PRO A 13 -17.50 -18.43 6.57
CA PRO A 13 -16.29 -18.89 5.87
C PRO A 13 -15.64 -17.80 5.00
N GLY A 14 -16.47 -17.01 4.29
CA GLY A 14 -16.02 -15.99 3.34
C GLY A 14 -15.32 -14.82 4.02
N ARG A 15 -15.86 -14.35 5.14
CA ARG A 15 -15.30 -13.21 5.87
C ARG A 15 -13.86 -13.45 6.33
N ASN A 16 -13.53 -14.66 6.79
CA ASN A 16 -12.16 -15.00 7.20
C ASN A 16 -11.19 -15.14 6.01
N ALA A 17 -11.68 -15.59 4.85
CA ALA A 17 -10.90 -15.62 3.62
C ALA A 17 -10.63 -14.19 3.11
N ASP A 18 -11.65 -13.33 3.13
CA ASP A 18 -11.55 -11.93 2.75
C ASP A 18 -10.58 -11.16 3.65
N LEU A 19 -10.61 -11.42 4.96
CA LEU A 19 -9.66 -10.82 5.92
C LEU A 19 -8.21 -11.26 5.67
N ARG A 20 -7.96 -12.55 5.39
CA ARG A 20 -6.62 -13.01 5.03
C ARG A 20 -6.13 -12.38 3.72
N GLN A 21 -7.01 -12.25 2.75
CA GLN A 21 -6.68 -11.61 1.48
C GLN A 21 -6.43 -10.10 1.66
N ALA A 22 -7.19 -9.43 2.52
CA ALA A 22 -6.96 -8.04 2.89
C ALA A 22 -5.60 -7.87 3.56
N GLN A 23 -5.24 -8.74 4.52
CA GLN A 23 -3.91 -8.72 5.14
C GLN A 23 -2.79 -8.89 4.10
N TYR A 24 -2.92 -9.87 3.21
CA TYR A 24 -1.95 -10.08 2.13
C TYR A 24 -1.76 -8.81 1.27
N TYR A 25 -2.84 -8.15 0.87
CA TYR A 25 -2.72 -6.92 0.10
C TYR A 25 -2.18 -5.75 0.93
N GLN A 26 -2.48 -5.64 2.23
CA GLN A 26 -1.88 -4.64 3.11
C GLN A 26 -0.35 -4.81 3.14
N ASP A 27 0.13 -6.05 3.30
CA ASP A 27 1.56 -6.34 3.34
C ASP A 27 2.24 -5.98 2.00
N VAL A 28 1.68 -6.45 0.88
CA VAL A 28 2.20 -6.15 -0.47
C VAL A 28 2.20 -4.64 -0.76
N LEU A 29 1.10 -3.93 -0.45
CA LEU A 29 1.02 -2.49 -0.64
C LEU A 29 2.00 -1.74 0.27
N GLY A 30 2.21 -2.22 1.51
CA GLY A 30 3.20 -1.68 2.44
C GLY A 30 4.63 -1.83 1.94
N GLU A 31 4.97 -2.98 1.36
CA GLU A 31 6.26 -3.22 0.72
C GLU A 31 6.47 -2.31 -0.49
N LEU A 32 5.48 -2.23 -1.39
CA LEU A 32 5.52 -1.36 -2.57
C LEU A 32 5.68 0.11 -2.18
N ARG A 33 4.93 0.56 -1.16
CA ARG A 33 5.03 1.92 -0.62
C ARG A 33 6.43 2.20 -0.08
N SER A 34 7.00 1.25 0.66
CA SER A 34 8.35 1.38 1.20
C SER A 34 9.41 1.44 0.10
N ALA A 35 9.26 0.64 -0.96
CA ALA A 35 10.14 0.67 -2.13
C ALA A 35 10.03 2.01 -2.89
N ALA A 36 8.82 2.47 -3.19
CA ALA A 36 8.57 3.73 -3.87
C ALA A 36 9.11 4.93 -3.06
N ARG A 37 9.06 4.87 -1.73
CA ARG A 37 9.67 5.89 -0.85
C ARG A 37 11.18 5.94 -0.99
N ARG A 38 11.87 4.80 -0.92
CA ARG A 38 13.34 4.74 -1.09
C ARG A 38 13.76 5.28 -2.45
N GLU A 39 13.06 4.89 -3.51
CA GLU A 39 13.35 5.39 -4.86
C GLU A 39 13.11 6.90 -5.00
N LEU A 40 12.06 7.44 -4.35
CA LEU A 40 11.83 8.88 -4.30
C LEU A 40 12.99 9.59 -3.60
N ASP A 41 13.46 9.08 -2.47
CA ASP A 41 14.57 9.66 -1.71
C ASP A 41 15.86 9.65 -2.54
N ASP A 42 16.14 8.56 -3.26
CA ASP A 42 17.28 8.46 -4.19
C ASP A 42 17.20 9.46 -5.34
N HIS A 43 16.01 9.67 -5.90
CA HIS A 43 15.77 10.67 -6.94
C HIS A 43 15.95 12.09 -6.39
N LEU A 44 15.45 12.39 -5.19
CA LEU A 44 15.62 13.70 -4.55
C LEU A 44 17.10 13.99 -4.26
N ALA A 45 17.84 13.01 -3.71
CA ALA A 45 19.29 13.14 -3.51
C ALA A 45 20.02 13.38 -4.84
N SER A 46 19.57 12.73 -5.91
CA SER A 46 20.14 12.93 -7.25
C SER A 46 19.77 14.30 -7.87
N VAL A 47 18.60 14.87 -7.57
CA VAL A 47 18.25 16.25 -7.93
C VAL A 47 19.24 17.19 -7.26
N GLU A 48 19.44 17.04 -5.96
CA GLU A 48 20.27 17.94 -5.17
C GLU A 48 21.72 17.95 -5.64
N ARG A 49 22.31 16.76 -5.84
CA ARG A 49 23.66 16.63 -6.43
C ARG A 49 23.79 17.28 -7.81
N ARG A 50 22.76 17.21 -8.65
CA ARG A 50 22.77 17.80 -10.01
C ARG A 50 22.57 19.31 -9.99
N ARG A 51 21.81 19.84 -9.04
CA ARG A 51 21.68 21.28 -8.79
C ARG A 51 23.01 21.87 -8.36
N GLN A 52 23.69 21.24 -7.40
CA GLN A 52 25.00 21.68 -6.92
C GLN A 52 26.08 21.63 -8.01
N SER A 53 26.01 20.66 -8.93
CA SER A 53 26.97 20.53 -10.04
C SER A 53 26.63 21.36 -11.28
N GLY A 54 25.51 22.11 -11.29
CA GLY A 54 25.16 23.00 -12.40
C GLY A 54 24.86 22.29 -13.73
N LYS A 55 24.30 21.07 -13.70
CA LYS A 55 24.01 20.26 -14.91
C LYS A 55 22.50 20.20 -15.25
N PRO A 56 21.93 21.26 -15.86
CA PRO A 56 20.49 21.46 -15.99
C PRO A 56 19.78 20.51 -16.96
N SER A 57 20.46 20.05 -18.02
CA SER A 57 19.85 19.21 -19.09
C SER A 57 19.25 17.89 -18.57
N SER A 58 19.70 17.45 -17.38
CA SER A 58 19.26 16.21 -16.76
C SER A 58 18.27 16.39 -15.60
N LEU A 59 18.01 17.63 -15.18
CA LEU A 59 17.10 17.93 -14.07
C LEU A 59 15.63 17.76 -14.45
N SER A 60 15.26 18.07 -15.70
CA SER A 60 13.87 17.96 -16.17
C SER A 60 13.35 16.52 -16.10
N ARG A 61 14.13 15.55 -16.59
CA ARG A 61 13.81 14.13 -16.49
C ARG A 61 13.71 13.68 -15.05
N LEU A 62 14.63 14.11 -14.19
CA LEU A 62 14.62 13.75 -12.78
C LEU A 62 13.39 14.31 -12.05
N HIS A 63 13.00 15.55 -12.33
CA HIS A 63 11.79 16.14 -11.77
C HIS A 63 10.52 15.39 -12.21
N ARG A 64 10.46 14.91 -13.46
CA ARG A 64 9.35 14.05 -13.90
C ARG A 64 9.32 12.72 -13.15
N LEU A 65 10.48 12.09 -12.91
CA LEU A 65 10.57 10.86 -12.12
C LEU A 65 10.12 11.08 -10.66
N VAL A 66 10.56 12.18 -10.04
CA VAL A 66 10.10 12.58 -8.70
C VAL A 66 8.57 12.77 -8.67
N GLY A 67 8.02 13.45 -9.68
CA GLY A 67 6.57 13.64 -9.81
C GLY A 67 5.83 12.31 -9.93
N ALA A 68 6.31 11.41 -10.79
CA ALA A 68 5.72 10.09 -10.98
C ALA A 68 5.75 9.26 -9.69
N LYS A 69 6.89 9.23 -8.98
CA LYS A 69 7.01 8.50 -7.70
C LYS A 69 6.13 9.07 -6.60
N ARG A 70 5.93 10.39 -6.55
CA ARG A 70 4.98 11.03 -5.63
C ARG A 70 3.53 10.63 -5.94
N ALA A 71 3.16 10.57 -7.22
CA ALA A 71 1.83 10.12 -7.63
C ALA A 71 1.60 8.64 -7.30
N GLU A 72 2.60 7.79 -7.53
CA GLU A 72 2.58 6.38 -7.15
C GLU A 72 2.39 6.20 -5.64
N LEU A 73 3.16 6.93 -4.82
CA LEU A 73 3.00 6.92 -3.37
C LEU A 73 1.60 7.35 -2.92
N ALA A 74 1.06 8.42 -3.52
CA ALA A 74 -0.29 8.87 -3.20
C ALA A 74 -1.36 7.83 -3.54
N ALA A 75 -1.21 7.12 -4.67
CA ALA A 75 -2.11 6.02 -5.04
C ALA A 75 -1.99 4.84 -4.05
N LEU A 76 -0.77 4.46 -3.66
CA LEU A 76 -0.54 3.40 -2.65
C LEU A 76 -1.13 3.78 -1.28
N ASP A 77 -0.96 5.03 -0.85
CA ASP A 77 -1.57 5.54 0.39
C ASP A 77 -3.11 5.45 0.32
N GLN A 78 -3.72 5.83 -0.81
CA GLN A 78 -5.18 5.72 -1.01
C GLN A 78 -5.67 4.27 -0.99
N LEU A 79 -4.93 3.34 -1.61
CA LEU A 79 -5.29 1.92 -1.60
C LEU A 79 -5.21 1.33 -0.20
N LEU A 80 -4.17 1.67 0.56
CA LEU A 80 -4.04 1.24 1.96
C LEU A 80 -5.19 1.76 2.82
N VAL A 81 -5.53 3.05 2.69
CA VAL A 81 -6.69 3.65 3.41
C VAL A 81 -7.98 2.94 3.02
N ALA A 82 -8.26 2.75 1.72
CA ALA A 82 -9.48 2.08 1.27
C ALA A 82 -9.57 0.63 1.77
N LEU A 83 -8.44 -0.06 1.90
CA LEU A 83 -8.37 -1.42 2.41
C LEU A 83 -8.63 -1.45 3.93
N SER A 84 -8.02 -0.54 4.69
CA SER A 84 -8.30 -0.33 6.12
C SER A 84 -9.74 0.09 6.39
N ASP A 85 -10.32 0.99 5.60
CA ASP A 85 -11.71 1.44 5.77
C ASP A 85 -12.70 0.28 5.60
N ARG A 86 -12.39 -0.67 4.70
CA ARG A 86 -13.27 -1.81 4.39
C ARG A 86 -13.14 -2.95 5.40
N PHE A 87 -11.94 -3.22 5.91
CA PHE A 87 -11.65 -4.42 6.71
C PHE A 87 -11.20 -4.13 8.15
N GLY A 88 -10.94 -2.86 8.48
CA GLY A 88 -10.37 -2.40 9.76
C GLY A 88 -8.85 -2.39 9.76
N ASP A 89 -8.26 -1.65 10.71
CA ASP A 89 -6.81 -1.67 10.93
C ASP A 89 -6.38 -2.99 11.62
N HIS A 90 -5.84 -3.92 10.82
CA HIS A 90 -5.41 -5.23 11.28
C HIS A 90 -4.20 -5.21 12.24
N SER A 91 -3.59 -4.04 12.47
CA SER A 91 -2.61 -3.78 13.53
C SER A 91 -3.09 -4.18 14.94
N THR A 92 -4.40 -4.37 15.13
CA THR A 92 -5.02 -4.72 16.41
C THR A 92 -5.45 -6.19 16.55
N LEU A 93 -5.38 -7.01 15.49
CA LEU A 93 -5.90 -8.39 15.50
C LEU A 93 -4.86 -9.46 15.85
N SER A 94 -3.61 -9.08 16.14
CA SER A 94 -2.54 -10.01 16.58
C SER A 94 -2.49 -10.21 18.12
N ALA A 95 -3.39 -9.60 18.88
CA ALA A 95 -3.50 -9.78 20.33
C ALA A 95 -4.86 -10.36 20.69
N GLY A 96 -5.01 -11.68 20.53
CA GLY A 96 -6.20 -12.44 20.90
C GLY A 96 -5.90 -13.92 20.95
#